data_AF-A0AAD7AR22-F1
#
_entry.id   AF-A0AAD7AR22-F1
#
_cell.length_a   1.000
_cell.length_b   1.000
_cell.length_c   1.000
_cell.angle_alpha   90.00
_cell.angle_beta   90.00
_cell.angle_gamma   90.00
#
_symmetry.space_group_name_H-M   'P 1'
#
loop_
_entity.id
_entity.type
_entity.pdbx_description
1 polymer ?
#
loop_
_entity_poly.entity_id
_entity_poly.type
_entity_poly.pdbx_seq_one_letter_code
_entity_poly.pdbx_strand_id
1 'polypeptide(L)'
;MQAPQITAQTVLDLKDVLVGTSIQTFSQTLSSALFVFVGQNVFQNKLISGLVARVPSVNPKTIFLAGATNLKNAVDPKFITEVISVYNDALVTAFHAGIAMPRVFIVGALAMEWKSAKGKKIEIGMA
;
A
#
# COMPACT_ATOMS: atom_id res chain seq x y z
N MET A 1 -11.08 -8.58 -8.91
CA MET A 1 -11.56 -9.13 -7.62
C MET A 1 -12.18 -10.54 -7.72
N GLN A 2 -12.21 -11.21 -8.87
CA GLN A 2 -12.94 -12.49 -8.99
C GLN A 2 -12.06 -13.75 -8.84
N ALA A 3 -10.78 -13.71 -9.22
CA ALA A 3 -9.92 -14.89 -9.24
C ALA A 3 -9.63 -15.54 -7.86
N PRO A 4 -9.37 -14.79 -6.77
CA PRO A 4 -9.12 -15.39 -5.45
C PRO A 4 -10.37 -16.04 -4.86
N GLN A 5 -11.53 -15.38 -5.01
CA GLN A 5 -12.82 -15.92 -4.55
C GLN A 5 -13.16 -17.25 -5.26
N ILE A 6 -13.01 -17.34 -6.58
CA ILE A 6 -13.31 -18.57 -7.33
C ILE A 6 -12.35 -19.69 -6.93
N THR A 7 -11.09 -19.38 -6.62
CA THR A 7 -10.11 -20.38 -6.17
C THR A 7 -10.40 -20.85 -4.74
N ALA A 8 -10.71 -19.94 -3.82
CA ALA A 8 -11.11 -20.31 -2.46
C ALA A 8 -12.39 -21.16 -2.45
N GLN A 9 -13.38 -20.83 -3.28
CA GLN A 9 -14.64 -21.58 -3.39
C GLN A 9 -14.50 -22.95 -4.08
N THR A 10 -13.42 -23.19 -4.84
CA THR A 10 -13.23 -24.47 -5.55
C THR A 10 -12.41 -25.49 -4.75
N VAL A 11 -11.58 -25.02 -3.82
CA VAL A 11 -10.71 -25.86 -2.99
C VAL A 11 -11.36 -26.21 -1.64
N LEU A 12 -12.26 -25.36 -1.12
CA LEU A 12 -12.95 -25.55 0.16
C LEU A 12 -14.33 -26.22 0.01
N ASP A 13 -14.70 -27.06 0.97
CA ASP A 13 -16.06 -27.60 1.06
C ASP A 13 -17.07 -26.51 1.49
N LEU A 14 -18.33 -26.62 1.04
CA LEU A 14 -19.41 -25.63 1.24
C LEU A 14 -19.57 -25.12 2.69
N LYS A 15 -19.17 -25.91 3.69
CA LYS A 15 -19.22 -25.54 5.11
C LYS A 15 -18.15 -24.54 5.54
N ASP A 16 -17.00 -24.53 4.87
CA ASP A 16 -15.83 -23.75 5.27
C ASP A 16 -15.65 -22.48 4.42
N VAL A 17 -16.42 -22.31 3.34
CA VAL A 17 -16.35 -21.16 2.42
C VAL A 17 -16.48 -19.81 3.16
N LEU A 18 -17.36 -19.73 4.16
CA LEU A 18 -17.53 -18.53 4.99
C LEU A 18 -16.30 -18.22 5.82
N VAL A 19 -15.68 -19.24 6.41
CA VAL A 19 -14.45 -19.11 7.20
C VAL A 19 -13.29 -18.69 6.29
N GLY A 20 -13.12 -19.35 5.15
CA GLY A 20 -12.08 -19.01 4.17
C GLY A 20 -12.24 -17.59 3.60
N THR A 21 -13.46 -17.17 3.28
CA THR A 21 -13.73 -15.82 2.78
C THR A 21 -13.48 -14.74 3.85
N SER A 22 -13.76 -15.05 5.11
CA SER A 22 -13.47 -14.16 6.24
C SER A 22 -11.96 -13.98 6.43
N ILE A 23 -11.19 -15.06 6.40
CA ILE A 23 -9.71 -15.02 6.48
C ILE A 23 -9.12 -14.24 5.30
N GLN A 24 -9.67 -14.43 4.08
CA GLN A 24 -9.22 -13.68 2.90
C GLN A 24 -9.47 -12.17 3.06
N THR A 25 -10.67 -11.79 3.49
CA THR A 25 -11.06 -10.38 3.67
C THR A 25 -10.25 -9.72 4.78
N PHE A 26 -10.03 -10.45 5.89
CA PHE A 26 -9.14 -10.02 6.96
C PHE A 26 -7.72 -9.80 6.45
N SER A 27 -7.16 -10.77 5.73
CA SER A 27 -5.80 -10.69 5.19
C SER A 27 -5.64 -9.54 4.20
N GLN A 28 -6.64 -9.28 3.36
CA GLN A 28 -6.65 -8.14 2.43
C GLN A 28 -6.64 -6.79 3.18
N THR A 29 -7.46 -6.67 4.22
CA THR A 29 -7.60 -5.43 5.01
C THR A 29 -6.35 -5.18 5.86
N LEU A 30 -5.80 -6.22 6.48
CA LEU A 30 -4.56 -6.14 7.24
C LEU A 30 -3.40 -5.73 6.35
N SER A 31 -3.28 -6.36 5.17
CA SER A 31 -2.20 -6.06 4.23
C SER A 31 -2.26 -4.61 3.74
N SER A 32 -3.44 -4.10 3.40
CA SER A 32 -3.57 -2.71 2.93
C SER A 32 -3.17 -1.71 4.02
N ALA A 33 -3.61 -1.90 5.26
CA ALA A 33 -3.26 -1.04 6.39
C ALA A 33 -1.75 -1.05 6.66
N LEU A 34 -1.13 -2.24 6.69
CA LEU A 34 0.32 -2.38 6.92
C LEU A 34 1.12 -1.69 5.83
N PHE A 35 0.76 -1.85 4.56
CA PHE A 35 1.49 -1.22 3.46
C PHE A 35 1.33 0.30 3.43
N VAL A 36 0.14 0.83 3.73
CA VAL A 36 -0.06 2.28 3.87
C VAL A 36 0.81 2.83 4.99
N PHE A 37 0.88 2.14 6.13
CA PHE A 37 1.73 2.56 7.25
C PHE A 37 3.21 2.59 6.87
N VAL A 38 3.70 1.57 6.17
CA VAL A 38 5.09 1.53 5.68
C VAL A 38 5.36 2.68 4.71
N GLY A 39 4.48 2.91 3.74
CA GLY A 39 4.61 4.02 2.78
C GLY A 39 4.66 5.38 3.47
N GLN A 40 3.77 5.60 4.45
CA GLN A 40 3.74 6.82 5.25
C GLN A 40 5.04 7.01 6.06
N ASN A 41 5.58 5.95 6.67
CA ASN A 41 6.84 6.02 7.41
C ASN A 41 8.03 6.32 6.50
N VAL A 42 8.12 5.67 5.34
CA VAL A 42 9.20 5.92 4.36
C VAL A 42 9.13 7.38 3.88
N PHE A 43 7.94 7.84 3.50
CA PHE A 43 7.71 9.22 3.09
C PHE A 43 8.12 10.21 4.19
N GLN A 44 7.65 10.02 5.42
CA GLN A 44 7.94 10.92 6.54
C GLN A 44 9.43 10.97 6.86
N ASN A 45 10.11 9.83 6.92
CA ASN A 45 11.55 9.78 7.17
C ASN A 45 12.35 10.45 6.04
N LYS A 46 11.97 10.23 4.78
CA LYS A 46 12.65 10.86 3.63
C LYS A 46 12.39 12.35 3.54
N LEU A 47 11.17 12.80 3.83
CA LEU A 47 10.82 14.21 3.89
C LEU A 47 11.64 14.94 4.97
N ILE A 48 11.69 14.38 6.19
CA ILE A 48 12.46 14.98 7.29
C ILE A 48 13.94 15.02 6.94
N SER A 49 14.52 13.91 6.47
CA SER A 49 15.94 13.84 6.12
C SER A 49 16.30 14.78 4.95
N GLY A 50 15.46 14.88 3.93
CA GLY A 50 15.68 15.77 2.79
C GLY A 50 15.55 17.25 3.15
N LEU A 51 14.61 17.60 4.04
CA LEU A 51 14.45 18.98 4.52
C LEU A 51 15.63 19.40 5.38
N VAL A 52 16.11 18.54 6.28
CA VAL A 52 17.30 18.83 7.09
C VAL A 52 18.55 19.02 6.20
N ALA A 53 18.68 18.25 5.13
CA ALA A 53 19.85 18.29 4.26
C ALA A 53 19.86 19.50 3.29
N ARG A 54 18.70 19.88 2.74
CA ARG A 54 18.60 20.93 1.70
C ARG A 54 18.11 22.27 2.23
N VAL A 55 17.23 22.26 3.23
CA VAL A 55 16.59 23.47 3.76
C VAL A 55 16.59 23.44 5.31
N PRO A 56 17.76 23.51 5.96
CA PRO A 56 17.86 23.44 7.42
C PRO A 56 17.14 24.59 8.13
N SER A 57 16.89 25.70 7.43
CA SER A 57 16.18 26.88 7.94
C SER A 57 14.67 26.66 8.14
N VAL A 58 14.09 25.58 7.62
CA VAL A 58 12.65 25.32 7.70
C VAL A 58 12.37 24.11 8.58
N ASN A 59 11.43 24.25 9.52
CA ASN A 59 11.06 23.19 10.44
C ASN A 59 10.30 22.06 9.69
N PRO A 60 10.84 20.82 9.65
CA PRO A 60 10.21 19.71 8.95
C PRO A 60 8.82 19.34 9.48
N LYS A 61 8.57 19.56 10.79
CA LYS A 61 7.28 19.26 11.42
C LYS A 61 6.19 20.20 10.90
N THR A 62 6.51 21.47 10.68
CA THR A 62 5.58 22.46 10.15
C THR A 62 5.21 22.14 8.69
N ILE A 63 6.19 21.71 7.89
CA ILE A 63 5.93 21.28 6.50
C ILE A 63 5.07 20.00 6.46
N PHE A 64 5.35 19.04 7.32
CA PHE A 64 4.57 17.81 7.41
C PHE A 64 3.12 18.08 7.83
N LEU A 65 2.90 18.95 8.83
CA LEU A 65 1.56 19.31 9.32
C LEU A 65 0.79 20.23 8.38
N ALA A 66 1.47 21.15 7.68
CA ALA A 66 0.83 22.01 6.69
C ALA A 66 0.29 21.19 5.50
N GLY A 67 0.98 20.09 5.15
CA GLY A 67 0.63 19.26 4.01
C GLY A 67 0.89 19.96 2.67
N ALA A 68 0.85 19.20 1.58
CA ALA A 68 1.20 19.69 0.23
C ALA A 68 0.39 20.93 -0.20
N THR A 69 -0.85 21.05 0.29
CA THR A 69 -1.81 22.09 -0.10
C THR A 69 -1.53 23.45 0.53
N ASN A 70 -0.95 23.50 1.74
CA ASN A 70 -0.64 24.75 2.45
C ASN A 70 0.86 25.08 2.48
N LEU A 71 1.70 24.36 1.73
CA LEU A 71 3.13 24.64 1.65
C LEU A 71 3.44 26.09 1.27
N LYS A 72 2.64 26.69 0.36
CA LYS A 72 2.83 28.07 -0.09
C LYS A 72 2.58 29.12 1.01
N ASN A 73 1.77 28.79 2.02
CA ASN A 73 1.46 29.66 3.13
C ASN A 73 2.36 29.40 4.34
N ALA A 74 2.94 28.19 4.44
CA ALA A 74 3.74 27.74 5.58
C ALA A 74 5.24 27.96 5.42
N VAL A 75 5.71 28.28 4.21
CA VAL A 75 7.14 28.42 3.88
C VAL A 75 7.38 29.74 3.16
N ASP A 76 8.48 30.42 3.51
CA ASP A 76 8.93 31.62 2.81
C ASP A 76 9.10 31.33 1.29
N PRO A 77 8.57 32.18 0.40
CA PRO A 77 8.65 31.99 -1.05
C PRO A 77 10.04 31.61 -1.59
N LYS A 78 11.10 32.03 -0.91
CA LYS A 78 12.50 31.72 -1.27
C LYS A 78 12.83 30.23 -1.21
N PHE A 79 12.21 29.47 -0.30
CA PHE A 79 12.48 28.05 -0.08
C PHE A 79 11.40 27.13 -0.67
N ILE A 80 10.30 27.67 -1.20
CA ILE A 80 9.17 26.90 -1.75
C ILE A 80 9.62 25.91 -2.83
N THR A 81 10.47 26.34 -3.77
CA THR A 81 10.91 25.48 -4.88
C THR A 81 11.70 24.27 -4.37
N GLU A 82 12.55 24.48 -3.38
CA GLU A 82 13.40 23.44 -2.80
C GLU A 82 12.59 22.48 -1.92
N VAL A 83 11.66 23.02 -1.13
CA VAL A 83 10.69 22.21 -0.36
C VAL A 83 9.83 21.34 -1.27
N ILE A 84 9.34 21.88 -2.38
CA ILE A 84 8.56 21.10 -3.37
C ILE A 84 9.41 19.98 -3.96
N SER A 85 10.68 20.25 -4.29
CA SER A 85 11.60 19.23 -4.81
C SER A 85 11.83 18.10 -3.80
N VAL A 86 12.11 18.44 -2.53
CA VAL A 86 12.28 17.45 -1.46
C VAL A 86 11.01 16.64 -1.21
N TYR A 87 9.85 17.29 -1.24
CA TYR A 87 8.56 16.62 -1.06
C TYR A 87 8.28 15.62 -2.19
N ASN A 88 8.59 16.01 -3.43
CA ASN A 88 8.48 15.13 -4.59
C ASN A 88 9.43 13.93 -4.47
N ASP A 89 10.70 14.16 -4.09
CA ASP A 89 11.70 13.10 -3.93
C ASP A 89 11.29 12.09 -2.84
N ALA A 90 10.73 12.58 -1.73
CA ALA A 90 10.17 11.74 -0.68
C ALA A 90 8.99 10.89 -1.18
N LEU A 91 8.08 11.46 -1.99
CA LEU A 91 6.97 10.74 -2.60
C LEU A 91 7.44 9.68 -3.60
N VAL A 92 8.36 10.03 -4.49
CA VAL A 92 8.92 9.11 -5.49
C VAL A 92 9.61 7.93 -4.81
N THR A 93 10.32 8.18 -3.70
CA THR A 93 10.95 7.12 -2.91
C THR A 93 9.91 6.21 -2.25
N ALA A 94 8.84 6.78 -1.69
CA ALA A 94 7.74 5.99 -1.13
C ALA A 94 7.04 5.13 -2.21
N PHE A 95 6.85 5.66 -3.42
CA PHE A 95 6.31 4.89 -4.54
C PHE A 95 7.26 3.76 -4.97
N HIS A 96 8.58 3.99 -5.02
CA HIS A 96 9.55 2.94 -5.29
C HIS A 96 9.51 1.82 -4.25
N ALA A 97 9.34 2.14 -2.97
CA ALA A 97 9.15 1.13 -1.93
C ALA A 97 7.88 0.29 -2.17
N GLY A 98 6.82 0.89 -2.71
CA GLY A 98 5.61 0.17 -3.12
C GLY A 98 5.83 -0.80 -4.29
N ILE A 99 6.67 -0.45 -5.27
CA ILE A 99 6.97 -1.28 -6.47
C ILE A 99 7.80 -2.53 -6.13
N ALA A 100 8.44 -2.59 -4.96
CA ALA A 100 9.15 -3.79 -4.51
C ALA A 100 8.18 -4.93 -4.12
N MET A 101 6.98 -4.59 -3.62
CA MET A 101 6.02 -5.55 -3.06
C MET A 101 5.44 -6.56 -4.05
N PRO A 102 5.04 -6.18 -5.28
CA PRO A 102 4.46 -7.11 -6.26
C PRO A 102 5.36 -8.30 -6.59
N ARG A 103 6.68 -8.13 -6.46
CA ARG A 103 7.67 -9.19 -6.75
C ARG A 103 7.54 -10.36 -5.75
N VAL A 104 7.23 -10.06 -4.50
CA VAL A 104 7.02 -11.07 -3.45
C VAL A 104 5.68 -11.79 -3.65
N PHE A 105 4.66 -11.08 -4.11
CA PHE A 105 3.35 -11.66 -4.43
C PHE A 105 3.42 -12.68 -5.57
N ILE A 106 4.29 -12.47 -6.57
CA ILE A 106 4.50 -13.43 -7.67
C ILE A 106 5.05 -14.76 -7.12
N VAL A 107 5.97 -14.72 -6.16
CA VAL A 107 6.49 -15.94 -5.51
C VAL A 107 5.40 -16.65 -4.72
N GLY A 108 4.56 -15.91 -3.99
CA GLY A 108 3.41 -16.46 -3.28
C GLY A 108 2.38 -17.11 -4.22
N ALA A 109 2.14 -16.52 -5.39
CA ALA A 109 1.23 -17.09 -6.40
C ALA A 109 1.77 -18.40 -7.01
N LEU A 110 3.09 -18.53 -7.14
CA LEU A 110 3.74 -19.77 -7.60
C LEU A 110 3.68 -20.90 -6.56
N ALA A 111 3.59 -20.55 -5.27
CA ALA A 111 3.50 -21.52 -4.18
C ALA A 111 2.06 -22.03 -3.92
N MET A 112 1.04 -21.44 -4.53
CA MET A 112 -0.33 -21.93 -4.41
C MET A 112 -0.51 -23.24 -5.18
N GLU A 113 -1.13 -24.23 -4.54
CA GLU A 113 -1.54 -25.45 -5.22
C GLU A 113 -2.50 -25.11 -6.37
N TRP A 114 -2.05 -25.39 -7.60
CA TRP A 114 -2.87 -25.29 -8.80
C TRP A 114 -3.90 -26.43 -8.80
N LYS A 115 -4.99 -26.26 -8.04
CA LYS A 115 -6.16 -27.13 -8.16
C LYS A 115 -7.12 -26.60 -9.23
N SER A 116 -7.42 -27.45 -10.19
CA SER A 116 -8.32 -27.14 -11.30
C SER A 116 -9.78 -27.17 -10.85
N ALA A 117 -10.55 -26.13 -11.20
CA ALA A 117 -12.00 -26.07 -11.00
C ALA A 117 -12.81 -26.97 -11.97
N LYS A 118 -12.15 -27.72 -12.85
CA LYS A 118 -12.83 -28.54 -13.87
C LYS A 118 -13.46 -29.77 -13.21
N GLY A 119 -14.79 -29.77 -13.07
CA GLY A 119 -15.59 -30.95 -12.70
C GLY A 119 -16.33 -30.91 -11.36
N LYS A 120 -16.16 -29.87 -10.52
CA LYS A 120 -17.02 -29.66 -9.35
C LYS A 120 -18.22 -28.79 -9.73
N LYS A 121 -19.44 -29.24 -9.40
CA LYS A 121 -20.65 -28.40 -9.46
C LYS A 121 -20.43 -27.22 -8.52
N ILE A 122 -20.09 -26.07 -9.08
CA ILE A 122 -20.13 -24.80 -8.36
C ILE A 122 -21.62 -24.43 -8.31
N GLU A 123 -22.31 -24.87 -7.27
CA GLU A 123 -23.55 -24.18 -6.87
C GLU A 123 -23.13 -22.81 -6.39
N ILE A 124 -23.28 -21.85 -7.30
CA ILE A 124 -23.19 -20.43 -7.01
C ILE A 124 -24.33 -20.19 -6.03
N GLY A 125 -24.02 -20.19 -4.74
CA GLY A 125 -24.94 -19.74 -3.70
C GLY A 125 -25.33 -18.31 -4.04
N MET A 126 -26.50 -18.16 -4.66
CA MET A 126 -27.10 -16.88 -4.99
C MET A 126 -27.26 -16.09 -3.69
N ALA A 127 -26.64 -14.92 -3.66
CA ALA A 127 -27.08 -13.83 -2.80
C ALA A 127 -28.42 -13.29 -3.33
#